data_AF-K1GL17-F1
#
_entry.id   AF-K1GL17-F1
#
_cell.length_a   1.000
_cell.length_b   1.000
_cell.length_c   1.000
_cell.angle_alpha   90.00
_cell.angle_beta   90.00
_cell.angle_gamma   90.00
#
_symmetry.space_group_name_H-M   'P 1'
#
loop_
_entity.id
_entity.type
_entity.pdbx_description
1 polymer ?
#
loop_
_entity_poly.entity_id
_entity_poly.type
_entity_poly.pdbx_seq_one_letter_code
_entity_poly.pdbx_strand_id
1 'polypeptide(L)'
;MVIVPQGNSIYEFCPVQRPANDETSESTTTHYDYHVMDEQLVKLDILGHDDPTTIKLLQEYTNMEIKDIPLADKDTLKIFSSTESLGVSPEEIGTEIGTYGIPEFGTGFVRQMLIDTRPTTFAELVRISGLSHGTNVWLNNAQEFVRNGQATLSQIITVRDDIMNYLIDQGLDNSDAFKIMEFVRKGKPKKEPENWEKYSNMMKEKNVPDWYIESCRRIEYMFPKGHAVAYVMMAMRIAYFKVHQPLAFYAAFLSRKADDFDMEVMSKGVLAKQKLEELSKEPKLDPKKKNEQAICEIVVELEARGIELLPVDIYLSEGRKFKIEDGKIRIPLIGISGLGGAVIENILKEREEAKFISVEDLKRRTKMSQTVADKLKSIGAISSLSETNQISLF
;
A
#
# COMPACT_ATOMS: atom_id res chain seq x y z
N MET A 1 -7.80 11.51 17.02
CA MET A 1 -7.97 11.76 18.46
C MET A 1 -8.23 13.24 18.68
N VAL A 2 -9.33 13.61 19.32
CA VAL A 2 -9.67 15.02 19.64
C VAL A 2 -9.07 15.38 20.99
N ILE A 3 -8.38 16.52 21.08
CA ILE A 3 -7.69 16.96 22.29
C ILE A 3 -8.50 18.08 22.95
N VAL A 4 -8.96 17.83 24.19
CA VAL A 4 -9.65 18.84 25.00
C VAL A 4 -8.63 19.59 25.85
N PRO A 5 -8.60 20.93 25.82
CA PRO A 5 -7.70 21.72 26.65
C PRO A 5 -7.88 21.44 28.14
N GLN A 6 -6.77 21.49 28.88
CA GLN A 6 -6.82 21.33 30.32
C GLN A 6 -7.66 22.46 30.96
N GLY A 7 -8.59 22.09 31.83
CA GLY A 7 -9.52 23.04 32.45
C GLY A 7 -10.88 23.15 31.75
N ASN A 8 -11.02 22.57 30.55
CA ASN A 8 -12.27 22.48 29.82
C ASN A 8 -12.83 21.05 29.85
N SER A 9 -14.14 20.95 29.70
CA SER A 9 -14.86 19.70 29.55
C SER A 9 -15.24 19.45 28.09
N ILE A 10 -15.21 18.18 27.64
CA ILE A 10 -15.68 17.83 26.28
C ILE A 10 -17.13 18.27 26.04
N TYR A 11 -17.96 18.29 27.09
CA TYR A 11 -19.38 18.67 27.04
C TYR A 11 -19.60 20.16 26.73
N GLU A 12 -18.57 21.00 26.78
CA GLU A 12 -18.63 22.39 26.30
C GLU A 12 -18.68 22.45 24.76
N PHE A 13 -18.21 21.40 24.08
CA PHE A 13 -18.08 21.34 22.63
C PHE A 13 -19.01 20.31 22.00
N CYS A 14 -19.12 19.13 22.61
CA CYS A 14 -19.78 17.98 21.99
C CYS A 14 -20.23 16.93 23.04
N PRO A 15 -21.43 16.34 22.91
CA PRO A 15 -21.76 15.11 23.62
C PRO A 15 -20.82 13.96 23.22
N VAL A 16 -20.76 12.91 24.04
CA VAL A 16 -19.97 11.71 23.73
C VAL A 16 -20.84 10.46 23.72
N GLN A 17 -20.38 9.42 23.04
CA GLN A 17 -21.08 8.15 22.93
C GLN A 17 -20.10 6.97 22.86
N ARG A 18 -20.64 5.75 22.89
CA ARG A 18 -19.89 4.55 22.51
C ARG A 18 -20.00 4.32 21.00
N PRO A 19 -18.92 3.93 20.33
CA PRO A 19 -18.97 3.62 18.90
C PRO A 19 -19.96 2.49 18.67
N ALA A 20 -20.83 2.65 17.66
CA ALA A 20 -21.90 1.69 17.32
C ALA A 20 -22.81 1.27 18.50
N ASN A 21 -22.90 2.06 19.57
CA ASN A 21 -23.59 1.72 20.82
C ASN A 21 -23.09 0.44 21.50
N ASP A 22 -21.85 0.04 21.24
CA ASP A 22 -21.21 -1.07 21.94
C ASP A 22 -20.78 -0.65 23.35
N GLU A 23 -21.54 -1.06 24.36
CA GLU A 23 -21.26 -0.74 25.76
C GLU A 23 -19.94 -1.36 26.27
N THR A 24 -19.43 -2.39 25.59
CA THR A 24 -18.17 -3.06 25.94
C THR A 24 -16.95 -2.40 25.32
N SER A 25 -17.13 -1.46 24.39
CA SER A 25 -16.03 -0.73 23.74
C SER A 25 -15.26 0.10 24.77
N GLU A 26 -13.95 -0.11 24.84
CA GLU A 26 -13.03 0.71 25.64
C GLU A 26 -12.91 2.15 25.13
N SER A 27 -13.21 2.37 23.83
CA SER A 27 -13.17 3.68 23.21
C SER A 27 -14.44 4.49 23.45
N THR A 28 -14.28 5.81 23.58
CA THR A 28 -15.36 6.81 23.61
C THR A 28 -15.21 7.72 22.40
N THR A 29 -16.29 7.97 21.67
CA THR A 29 -16.30 8.82 20.48
C THR A 29 -17.10 10.09 20.73
N THR A 30 -16.74 11.17 20.03
CA THR A 30 -17.59 12.36 19.96
C THR A 30 -18.89 12.02 19.26
N HIS A 31 -19.99 12.65 19.67
CA HIS A 31 -21.29 12.48 19.02
C HIS A 31 -21.33 13.19 17.66
N TYR A 32 -20.74 14.39 17.59
CA TYR A 32 -20.52 15.10 16.35
C TYR A 32 -19.24 14.61 15.67
N ASP A 33 -19.26 14.64 14.35
CA ASP A 33 -18.06 14.50 13.55
C ASP A 33 -17.10 15.67 13.79
N TYR A 34 -15.81 15.43 13.60
CA TYR A 34 -14.77 16.42 13.88
C TYR A 34 -14.94 17.74 13.09
N HIS A 35 -15.52 17.71 11.89
CA HIS A 35 -15.70 18.90 11.05
C HIS A 35 -16.58 19.98 11.69
N VAL A 36 -17.38 19.64 12.71
CA VAL A 36 -18.21 20.61 13.46
C VAL A 36 -17.36 21.41 14.45
N MET A 37 -16.20 20.87 14.85
CA MET A 37 -15.37 21.38 15.94
C MET A 37 -13.91 21.64 15.51
N ASP A 38 -13.61 21.64 14.21
CA ASP A 38 -12.25 21.72 13.69
C ASP A 38 -11.58 23.09 13.88
N GLU A 39 -12.39 24.15 14.00
CA GLU A 39 -11.92 25.49 14.38
C GLU A 39 -11.72 25.67 15.90
N GLN A 40 -12.25 24.75 16.73
CA GLN A 40 -12.26 24.89 18.19
C GLN A 40 -11.28 23.95 18.90
N LEU A 41 -11.15 22.72 18.38
CA LEU A 41 -10.36 21.67 19.02
C LEU A 41 -9.27 21.14 18.09
N VAL A 42 -8.10 20.91 18.67
CA VAL A 42 -6.97 20.29 17.98
C VAL A 42 -7.22 18.79 17.84
N LYS A 43 -6.88 18.25 16.67
CA LYS A 43 -6.90 16.80 16.41
C LYS A 43 -5.49 16.27 16.18
N LEU A 44 -5.19 15.13 16.79
CA LEU A 44 -4.07 14.27 16.41
C LEU A 44 -4.60 13.15 15.51
N ASP A 45 -4.18 13.16 14.24
CA ASP A 45 -4.46 12.07 13.30
C ASP A 45 -3.47 10.93 13.51
N ILE A 46 -3.85 9.99 14.37
CA ILE A 46 -3.11 8.76 14.64
C ILE A 46 -3.68 7.68 13.71
N LEU A 47 -3.06 7.54 12.54
CA LEU A 47 -3.53 6.66 11.48
C LEU A 47 -2.79 5.33 11.51
N GLY A 48 -3.50 4.23 11.23
CA GLY A 48 -2.88 2.97 10.84
C GLY A 48 -2.40 3.04 9.40
N HIS A 49 -1.21 2.51 9.11
CA HIS A 49 -0.66 2.46 7.77
C HIS A 49 0.17 1.18 7.57
N ASP A 50 0.24 0.72 6.32
CA ASP A 50 0.93 -0.52 5.95
C ASP A 50 2.45 -0.38 5.84
N ASP A 51 2.93 0.79 5.39
CA ASP A 51 4.37 1.04 5.22
C ASP A 51 5.20 0.82 6.50
N PRO A 52 4.82 1.35 7.68
CA PRO A 52 5.57 1.07 8.91
C PRO A 52 5.63 -0.43 9.25
N THR A 53 4.54 -1.17 9.04
CA THR A 53 4.49 -2.62 9.25
C THR A 53 5.40 -3.35 8.28
N THR A 54 5.40 -2.92 7.01
CA THR A 54 6.28 -3.48 5.95
C THR A 54 7.74 -3.26 6.29
N ILE A 55 8.11 -2.03 6.67
CA ILE A 55 9.46 -1.71 7.12
C ILE A 55 9.84 -2.57 8.33
N LYS A 56 8.98 -2.67 9.34
CA LYS A 56 9.27 -3.49 10.52
C LYS A 56 9.60 -4.94 10.15
N LEU A 57 8.80 -5.55 9.27
CA LEU A 57 9.07 -6.90 8.76
C LEU A 57 10.41 -6.98 8.01
N LEU A 58 10.71 -5.98 7.17
CA LEU A 58 11.99 -5.91 6.44
C LEU A 58 13.18 -5.82 7.39
N GLN A 59 13.09 -5.00 8.45
CA GLN A 59 14.12 -4.92 9.47
C GLN A 59 14.28 -6.26 10.21
N GLU A 60 13.17 -6.93 10.57
CA GLU A 60 13.21 -8.26 11.21
C GLU A 60 13.87 -9.33 10.32
N TYR A 61 13.65 -9.29 9.01
CA TYR A 61 14.25 -10.28 8.09
C TYR A 61 15.71 -10.02 7.77
N THR A 62 16.15 -8.77 7.79
CA THR A 62 17.47 -8.38 7.27
C THR A 62 18.43 -7.89 8.36
N ASN A 63 17.92 -7.57 9.55
CA ASN A 63 18.61 -6.83 10.61
C ASN A 63 19.18 -5.47 10.14
N MET A 64 18.64 -4.90 9.06
CA MET A 64 19.02 -3.58 8.56
C MET A 64 18.20 -2.48 9.24
N GLU A 65 18.83 -1.33 9.47
CA GLU A 65 18.14 -0.14 9.97
C GLU A 65 17.61 0.74 8.83
N ILE A 66 16.36 1.19 8.95
CA ILE A 66 15.71 1.99 7.90
C ILE A 66 16.46 3.29 7.55
N LYS A 67 17.15 3.85 8.54
CA LYS A 67 17.92 5.11 8.43
C LYS A 67 19.18 4.95 7.59
N ASP A 68 19.70 3.73 7.45
CA ASP A 68 20.93 3.44 6.72
C ASP A 68 20.68 3.20 5.22
N ILE A 69 19.40 3.17 4.81
CA ILE A 69 19.00 2.93 3.43
C ILE A 69 19.15 4.22 2.60
N PRO A 70 19.91 4.19 1.48
CA PRO A 70 20.06 5.35 0.60
C PRO A 70 18.76 5.71 -0.12
N LEU A 71 18.40 6.99 -0.10
CA LEU A 71 17.17 7.50 -0.75
C LEU A 71 17.32 7.77 -2.26
N ALA A 72 18.53 7.67 -2.80
CA ALA A 72 18.85 7.94 -4.20
C ALA A 72 19.75 6.86 -4.81
N ASP A 73 19.60 5.62 -4.34
CA ASP A 73 20.29 4.48 -4.95
C ASP A 73 19.86 4.31 -6.42
N LYS A 74 20.85 4.18 -7.31
CA LYS A 74 20.63 4.22 -8.76
C LYS A 74 19.86 2.99 -9.25
N ASP A 75 20.22 1.81 -8.75
CA ASP A 75 19.54 0.57 -9.13
C ASP A 75 18.12 0.52 -8.59
N THR A 76 17.90 1.06 -7.39
CA THR A 76 16.56 1.23 -6.82
C THR A 76 15.72 2.21 -7.65
N LEU A 77 16.25 3.37 -8.04
CA LEU A 77 15.51 4.33 -8.88
C LEU A 77 15.14 3.74 -10.25
N LYS A 78 15.99 2.86 -10.79
CA LYS A 78 15.82 2.28 -12.12
C LYS A 78 14.59 1.35 -12.23
N ILE A 79 14.08 0.81 -11.12
CA ILE A 79 12.86 0.00 -11.14
C ILE A 79 11.60 0.82 -11.48
N PHE A 80 11.63 2.14 -11.28
CA PHE A 80 10.49 3.01 -11.59
C PHE A 80 10.35 3.31 -13.09
N SER A 81 11.33 2.90 -13.91
CA SER A 81 11.34 3.12 -15.35
C SER A 81 11.80 1.91 -16.17
N SER A 82 12.21 0.80 -15.54
CA SER A 82 12.61 -0.43 -16.22
C SER A 82 12.51 -1.66 -15.30
N THR A 83 12.67 -2.87 -15.85
CA THR A 83 12.80 -4.13 -15.08
C THR A 83 14.26 -4.56 -14.85
N GLU A 84 15.23 -3.83 -15.40
CA GLU A 84 16.63 -4.28 -15.51
C GLU A 84 17.25 -4.58 -14.14
N SER A 85 17.06 -3.71 -13.15
CA SER A 85 17.58 -3.91 -11.80
C SER A 85 16.94 -5.07 -11.03
N LEU A 86 15.85 -5.65 -11.56
CA LEU A 86 15.26 -6.87 -11.03
C LEU A 86 15.85 -8.14 -11.67
N GLY A 87 16.56 -8.01 -12.79
CA GLY A 87 17.15 -9.14 -13.51
C GLY A 87 16.15 -9.97 -14.30
N VAL A 88 14.99 -9.41 -14.66
CA VAL A 88 13.91 -10.08 -15.42
C VAL A 88 13.51 -9.27 -16.64
N SER A 89 13.03 -9.96 -17.67
CA SER A 89 12.47 -9.33 -18.87
C SER A 89 11.03 -8.86 -18.65
N PRO A 90 10.58 -7.82 -19.37
CA PRO A 90 9.19 -7.39 -19.33
C PRO A 90 8.17 -8.48 -19.67
N GLU A 91 8.52 -9.39 -20.57
CA GLU A 91 7.69 -10.52 -21.01
C GLU A 91 7.46 -11.54 -19.90
N GLU A 92 8.44 -11.76 -19.02
CA GLU A 92 8.33 -12.74 -17.93
C GLU A 92 7.27 -12.33 -16.90
N ILE A 93 7.20 -11.03 -16.60
CA ILE A 93 6.38 -10.44 -15.53
C ILE A 93 5.19 -9.61 -16.04
N GLY A 94 5.08 -9.41 -17.36
CA GLY A 94 3.99 -8.70 -18.01
C GLY A 94 4.00 -7.18 -17.80
N THR A 95 5.16 -6.57 -17.55
CA THR A 95 5.27 -5.11 -17.37
C THR A 95 6.68 -4.60 -17.67
N GLU A 96 6.79 -3.35 -18.10
CA GLU A 96 8.06 -2.72 -18.48
C GLU A 96 8.75 -2.00 -17.32
N ILE A 97 8.20 -2.07 -16.10
CA ILE A 97 8.72 -1.41 -14.89
C ILE A 97 8.72 -2.38 -13.71
N GLY A 98 9.58 -2.15 -12.73
CA GLY A 98 9.76 -3.02 -11.57
C GLY A 98 9.02 -2.61 -10.30
N THR A 99 7.86 -1.95 -10.37
CA THR A 99 7.20 -1.36 -9.19
C THR A 99 6.10 -2.20 -8.54
N TYR A 100 5.91 -3.47 -8.92
CA TYR A 100 4.97 -4.36 -8.23
C TYR A 100 5.24 -4.42 -6.73
N GLY A 101 4.19 -4.27 -5.93
CA GLY A 101 4.25 -4.27 -4.47
C GLY A 101 4.91 -3.03 -3.82
N ILE A 102 5.38 -2.05 -4.61
CA ILE A 102 5.87 -0.78 -4.06
C ILE A 102 4.67 0.11 -3.69
N PRO A 103 4.61 0.65 -2.45
CA PRO A 103 3.54 1.56 -2.04
C PRO A 103 3.39 2.73 -3.02
N GLU A 104 2.14 3.08 -3.32
CA GLU A 104 1.72 4.04 -4.36
C GLU A 104 2.04 3.64 -5.80
N PHE A 105 3.31 3.35 -6.07
CA PHE A 105 3.86 3.12 -7.40
C PHE A 105 3.53 1.76 -8.02
N GLY A 106 3.01 0.81 -7.22
CA GLY A 106 2.55 -0.50 -7.70
C GLY A 106 1.11 -0.52 -8.22
N THR A 107 0.33 0.55 -8.00
CA THR A 107 -1.07 0.61 -8.47
C THR A 107 -1.12 0.72 -9.99
N GLY A 108 -2.14 0.14 -10.64
CA GLY A 108 -2.26 0.19 -12.10
C GLY A 108 -2.27 1.61 -12.67
N PHE A 109 -2.91 2.56 -11.96
CA PHE A 109 -2.94 3.97 -12.34
C PHE A 109 -1.54 4.61 -12.34
N VAL A 110 -0.78 4.43 -11.25
CA VAL A 110 0.56 5.01 -11.14
C VAL A 110 1.56 4.28 -12.02
N ARG A 111 1.43 2.97 -12.19
CA ARG A 111 2.23 2.19 -13.16
C ARG A 111 2.10 2.76 -14.57
N GLN A 112 0.89 3.09 -15.03
CA GLN A 112 0.71 3.73 -16.33
C GLN A 112 1.42 5.08 -16.41
N MET A 113 1.33 5.90 -15.36
CA MET A 113 2.05 7.17 -15.30
C MET A 113 3.57 6.98 -15.34
N LEU A 114 4.11 5.98 -14.65
CA LEU A 114 5.54 5.66 -14.70
C LEU A 114 5.99 5.21 -16.09
N ILE A 115 5.17 4.41 -16.78
CA ILE A 115 5.43 3.99 -18.16
C ILE A 115 5.46 5.21 -19.10
N ASP A 116 4.49 6.13 -18.94
CA ASP A 116 4.37 7.33 -19.76
C ASP A 116 5.50 8.35 -19.51
N THR A 117 6.03 8.42 -18.28
CA THR A 117 6.95 9.49 -17.85
C THR A 117 8.41 9.06 -17.65
N ARG A 118 8.66 7.77 -17.42
CA ARG A 118 9.99 7.17 -17.20
C ARG A 118 10.89 8.01 -16.27
N PRO A 119 10.47 8.25 -15.01
CA PRO A 119 11.25 9.05 -14.08
C PRO A 119 12.62 8.42 -13.81
N THR A 120 13.61 9.28 -13.61
CA THR A 120 15.01 8.90 -13.34
C THR A 120 15.54 9.49 -12.04
N THR A 121 14.80 10.43 -11.43
CA THR A 121 15.23 11.13 -10.22
C THR A 121 14.19 11.04 -9.11
N PHE A 122 14.65 11.16 -7.86
CA PHE A 122 13.78 11.25 -6.69
C PHE A 122 12.77 12.40 -6.80
N ALA A 123 13.19 13.56 -7.33
CA ALA A 123 12.33 14.72 -7.50
C ALA A 123 11.17 14.46 -8.47
N GLU A 124 11.42 13.72 -9.56
CA GLU A 124 10.37 13.31 -10.50
C GLU A 124 9.39 12.32 -9.85
N LEU A 125 9.86 11.40 -9.01
CA LEU A 125 8.97 10.53 -8.24
C LEU A 125 8.06 11.30 -7.29
N VAL A 126 8.58 12.35 -6.62
CA VAL A 126 7.76 13.24 -5.77
C VAL A 126 6.69 13.96 -6.60
N ARG A 127 7.03 14.41 -7.80
CA ARG A 127 6.06 15.01 -8.73
C ARG A 127 4.98 14.01 -9.14
N ILE A 128 5.36 12.78 -9.49
CA ILE A 128 4.42 11.70 -9.86
C ILE A 128 3.50 11.33 -8.70
N SER A 129 4.04 11.23 -7.47
CA SER A 129 3.24 11.02 -6.27
C SER A 129 2.21 12.13 -6.06
N GLY A 130 2.60 13.40 -6.21
CA GLY A 130 1.65 14.51 -6.14
C GLY A 130 0.50 14.40 -7.15
N LEU A 131 0.82 14.02 -8.38
CA LEU A 131 -0.15 13.81 -9.47
C LEU A 131 -1.08 12.61 -9.22
N SER A 132 -0.62 11.56 -8.54
CA SER A 132 -1.38 10.32 -8.36
C SER A 132 -2.44 10.37 -7.26
N HIS A 133 -2.28 11.29 -6.30
CA HIS A 133 -3.16 11.38 -5.12
C HIS A 133 -4.19 12.51 -5.18
N GLY A 134 -4.10 13.39 -6.19
CA GLY A 134 -5.00 14.51 -6.34
C GLY A 134 -6.19 14.21 -7.27
N THR A 135 -7.39 14.63 -6.86
CA THR A 135 -8.59 14.53 -7.71
C THR A 135 -8.55 15.61 -8.79
N ASN A 136 -8.64 15.18 -10.06
CA ASN A 136 -8.48 16.03 -11.24
C ASN A 136 -7.14 16.79 -11.26
N VAL A 137 -6.05 16.18 -10.78
CA VAL A 137 -4.70 16.73 -10.93
C VAL A 137 -4.04 16.21 -12.21
N TRP A 138 -4.02 14.90 -12.43
CA TRP A 138 -3.51 14.31 -13.67
C TRP A 138 -4.60 14.11 -14.73
N LEU A 139 -5.53 13.18 -14.48
CA LEU A 139 -6.65 12.89 -15.37
C LEU A 139 -7.58 14.11 -15.45
N ASN A 140 -8.10 14.38 -16.66
CA ASN A 140 -8.93 15.55 -16.98
C ASN A 140 -8.24 16.91 -16.71
N ASN A 141 -6.91 16.93 -16.54
CA ASN A 141 -6.17 18.14 -16.22
C ASN A 141 -4.74 18.10 -16.81
N ALA A 142 -3.70 17.90 -15.99
CA ALA A 142 -2.30 18.05 -16.43
C ALA A 142 -1.93 17.16 -17.63
N GLN A 143 -2.52 15.97 -17.76
CA GLN A 143 -2.29 15.07 -18.90
C GLN A 143 -2.66 15.72 -20.25
N GLU A 144 -3.75 16.49 -20.30
CA GLU A 144 -4.22 17.16 -21.51
C GLU A 144 -3.23 18.26 -21.93
N PHE A 145 -2.81 19.10 -21.00
CA PHE A 145 -1.86 20.19 -21.26
C PHE A 145 -0.49 19.69 -21.71
N VAL A 146 -0.05 18.54 -21.17
CA VAL A 146 1.19 17.88 -21.60
C VAL A 146 1.04 17.31 -23.01
N ARG A 147 -0.05 16.60 -23.30
CA ARG A 147 -0.30 16.01 -24.63
C ARG A 147 -0.47 17.05 -25.73
N ASN A 148 -1.06 18.20 -25.41
CA ASN A 148 -1.25 19.31 -26.34
C ASN A 148 0.00 20.20 -26.49
N GLY A 149 1.10 19.90 -25.80
CA GLY A 149 2.35 20.68 -25.86
C GLY A 149 2.26 22.06 -25.19
N GLN A 150 1.24 22.30 -24.36
CA GLN A 150 1.03 23.57 -23.65
C GLN A 150 1.90 23.69 -22.40
N ALA A 151 2.27 22.56 -21.79
CA ALA A 151 3.14 22.47 -20.63
C ALA A 151 4.02 21.22 -20.69
N THR A 152 5.20 21.27 -20.06
CA THR A 152 6.05 20.09 -19.85
C THR A 152 5.79 19.45 -18.48
N LEU A 153 6.25 18.21 -18.28
CA LEU A 153 6.16 17.52 -16.98
C LEU A 153 6.82 18.33 -15.84
N SER A 154 7.80 19.18 -16.14
CA SER A 154 8.48 20.04 -15.17
C SER A 154 7.68 21.31 -14.79
N GLN A 155 6.73 21.71 -15.62
CA GLN A 155 5.94 22.94 -15.46
C GLN A 155 4.55 22.71 -14.85
N ILE A 156 3.98 21.51 -15.03
CA ILE A 156 2.65 21.20 -14.49
C ILE A 156 2.62 21.27 -12.96
N ILE A 157 1.42 21.53 -12.43
CA ILE A 157 1.15 21.57 -10.99
C ILE A 157 1.06 20.14 -10.46
N THR A 158 1.92 19.79 -9.52
CA THR A 158 1.96 18.44 -8.94
C THR A 158 1.62 18.42 -7.47
N VAL A 159 1.93 19.50 -6.75
CA VAL A 159 1.64 19.68 -5.33
C VAL A 159 1.16 21.11 -5.09
N ARG A 160 0.46 21.34 -3.98
CA ARG A 160 -0.06 22.69 -3.67
C ARG A 160 1.05 23.73 -3.59
N ASP A 161 2.21 23.35 -3.08
CA ASP A 161 3.37 24.22 -2.91
C ASP A 161 3.87 24.77 -4.26
N ASP A 162 3.66 24.04 -5.38
CA ASP A 162 3.99 24.52 -6.72
C ASP A 162 3.18 25.78 -7.07
N ILE A 163 1.91 25.86 -6.64
CA ILE A 163 1.05 27.04 -6.88
C ILE A 163 1.57 28.25 -6.13
N MET A 164 1.82 28.10 -4.83
CA MET A 164 2.29 29.21 -4.01
C MET A 164 3.62 29.75 -4.55
N ASN A 165 4.60 28.87 -4.76
CA ASN A 165 5.94 29.28 -5.18
C ASN A 165 5.91 29.90 -6.60
N TYR A 166 5.20 29.27 -7.54
CA TYR A 166 5.10 29.80 -8.89
C TYR A 166 4.45 31.19 -8.92
N LEU A 167 3.37 31.41 -8.16
CA LEU A 167 2.70 32.72 -8.10
C LEU A 167 3.57 33.81 -7.45
N ILE A 168 4.36 33.45 -6.43
CA ILE A 168 5.36 34.36 -5.85
C ILE A 168 6.42 34.72 -6.88
N ASP A 169 6.91 33.73 -7.65
CA ASP A 169 7.90 33.97 -8.72
C ASP A 169 7.34 34.85 -9.85
N GLN A 170 6.02 34.81 -10.11
CA GLN A 170 5.32 35.72 -11.02
C GLN A 170 5.03 37.11 -10.39
N GLY A 171 5.41 37.33 -9.14
CA GLY A 171 5.32 38.63 -8.46
C GLY A 171 3.98 38.89 -7.76
N LEU A 172 3.24 37.85 -7.35
CA LEU A 172 2.16 37.99 -6.38
C LEU A 172 2.73 38.07 -4.95
N ASP A 173 2.04 38.79 -4.08
CA ASP A 173 2.39 38.83 -2.65
C ASP A 173 2.19 37.46 -1.99
N ASN A 174 3.07 37.13 -1.04
CA ASN A 174 3.09 35.83 -0.34
C ASN A 174 1.72 35.46 0.27
N SER A 175 0.99 36.44 0.82
CA SER A 175 -0.33 36.21 1.43
C SER A 175 -1.36 35.78 0.38
N ASP A 176 -1.34 36.39 -0.80
CA ASP A 176 -2.32 36.09 -1.84
C ASP A 176 -1.98 34.80 -2.57
N ALA A 177 -0.69 34.55 -2.85
CA ALA A 177 -0.24 33.25 -3.36
C ALA A 177 -0.63 32.10 -2.42
N PHE A 178 -0.46 32.28 -1.10
CA PHE A 178 -0.88 31.29 -0.10
C PHE A 178 -2.41 31.07 -0.10
N LYS A 179 -3.21 32.15 -0.13
CA LYS A 179 -4.68 32.04 -0.18
C LYS A 179 -5.14 31.31 -1.43
N ILE A 180 -4.57 31.64 -2.60
CA ILE A 180 -4.90 30.98 -3.87
C ILE A 180 -4.55 29.49 -3.80
N MET A 181 -3.36 29.14 -3.31
CA MET A 181 -2.97 27.75 -3.10
C MET A 181 -3.98 26.99 -2.22
N GLU A 182 -4.31 27.53 -1.04
CA GLU A 182 -5.26 26.88 -0.11
C GLU A 182 -6.68 26.80 -0.67
N PHE A 183 -7.06 27.77 -1.50
CA PHE A 183 -8.34 27.79 -2.20
C PHE A 183 -8.41 26.68 -3.26
N VAL A 184 -7.39 26.60 -4.13
CA VAL A 184 -7.30 25.60 -5.21
C VAL A 184 -7.20 24.19 -4.67
N ARG A 185 -6.32 23.92 -3.69
CA ARG A 185 -6.09 22.55 -3.16
C ARG A 185 -7.32 21.94 -2.48
N LYS A 186 -8.32 22.76 -2.11
CA LYS A 186 -9.60 22.34 -1.51
C LYS A 186 -10.73 22.20 -2.55
N GLY A 187 -10.42 22.37 -3.84
CA GLY A 187 -11.41 22.29 -4.92
C GLY A 187 -12.46 23.40 -4.88
N LYS A 188 -12.14 24.53 -4.24
CA LYS A 188 -13.04 25.68 -4.13
C LYS A 188 -13.27 26.45 -5.44
N PRO A 189 -12.39 26.46 -6.46
CA PRO A 189 -12.65 27.18 -7.71
C PRO A 189 -13.99 26.87 -8.38
N LYS A 190 -14.43 25.60 -8.36
CA LYS A 190 -15.75 25.19 -8.89
C LYS A 190 -16.92 25.56 -7.97
N LYS A 191 -16.68 25.64 -6.65
CA LYS A 191 -17.70 25.85 -5.62
C LYS A 191 -17.96 27.33 -5.34
N GLU A 192 -16.95 28.17 -5.56
CA GLU A 192 -16.94 29.60 -5.23
C GLU A 192 -16.50 30.41 -6.46
N PRO A 193 -17.33 30.52 -7.51
CA PRO A 193 -16.94 31.09 -8.80
C PRO A 193 -16.57 32.59 -8.72
N GLU A 194 -17.22 33.37 -7.85
CA GLU A 194 -16.91 34.79 -7.66
C GLU A 194 -15.49 34.98 -7.08
N ASN A 195 -15.14 34.18 -6.07
CA ASN A 195 -13.79 34.17 -5.49
C ASN A 195 -12.75 33.69 -6.51
N TRP A 196 -13.11 32.69 -7.32
CA TRP A 196 -12.25 32.22 -8.41
C TRP A 196 -12.00 33.30 -9.46
N GLU A 197 -13.02 34.06 -9.87
CA GLU A 197 -12.87 35.15 -10.82
C GLU A 197 -11.86 36.19 -10.32
N LYS A 198 -12.01 36.63 -9.06
CA LYS A 198 -11.06 37.54 -8.40
C LYS A 198 -9.62 37.00 -8.46
N TYR A 199 -9.40 35.75 -8.02
CA TYR A 199 -8.06 35.16 -8.02
C TYR A 199 -7.50 34.96 -9.43
N SER A 200 -8.34 34.59 -10.39
CA SER A 200 -7.94 34.43 -11.79
C SER A 200 -7.51 35.75 -12.42
N ASN A 201 -8.16 36.86 -12.08
CA ASN A 201 -7.78 38.19 -12.55
C ASN A 201 -6.42 38.62 -11.98
N MET A 202 -6.19 38.38 -10.69
CA MET A 202 -4.87 38.62 -10.08
C MET A 202 -3.74 37.82 -10.76
N MET A 203 -4.02 36.57 -11.15
CA MET A 203 -3.07 35.75 -11.90
C MET A 203 -2.84 36.31 -13.32
N LYS A 204 -3.89 36.74 -14.02
CA LYS A 204 -3.79 37.34 -15.37
C LYS A 204 -3.01 38.65 -15.36
N GLU A 205 -3.23 39.52 -14.37
CA GLU A 205 -2.48 40.78 -14.20
C GLU A 205 -0.97 40.55 -14.07
N LYS A 206 -0.58 39.35 -13.63
CA LYS A 206 0.81 38.92 -13.44
C LYS A 206 1.32 38.04 -14.58
N ASN A 207 0.60 38.01 -15.71
CA ASN A 207 0.93 37.24 -16.92
C ASN A 207 1.04 35.73 -16.69
N VAL A 208 0.33 35.19 -15.69
CA VAL A 208 0.21 33.74 -15.53
C VAL A 208 -0.50 33.16 -16.77
N PRO A 209 0.04 32.10 -17.41
CA PRO A 209 -0.57 31.52 -18.60
C PRO A 209 -1.99 30.99 -18.36
N ASP A 210 -2.86 31.14 -19.36
CA ASP A 210 -4.26 30.69 -19.27
C ASP A 210 -4.40 29.20 -18.97
N TRP A 211 -3.50 28.35 -19.50
CA TRP A 211 -3.51 26.91 -19.21
C TRP A 211 -3.27 26.63 -17.72
N TYR A 212 -2.45 27.45 -17.05
CA TYR A 212 -2.14 27.29 -15.63
C TYR A 212 -3.35 27.67 -14.78
N ILE A 213 -3.99 28.79 -15.12
CA ILE A 213 -5.23 29.26 -14.48
C ILE A 213 -6.33 28.20 -14.64
N GLU A 214 -6.51 27.68 -15.85
CA GLU A 214 -7.50 26.63 -16.11
C GLU A 214 -7.16 25.33 -15.38
N SER A 215 -5.88 24.96 -15.29
CA SER A 215 -5.45 23.81 -14.49
C SER A 215 -5.81 23.98 -13.02
N CYS A 216 -5.52 25.13 -12.41
CA CYS A 216 -5.93 25.48 -11.05
C CYS A 216 -7.45 25.38 -10.85
N ARG A 217 -8.26 25.78 -11.83
CA ARG A 217 -9.73 25.71 -11.76
C ARG A 217 -10.25 24.28 -11.69
N ARG A 218 -9.57 23.34 -12.34
CA ARG A 218 -10.00 21.94 -12.49
C ARG A 218 -9.67 21.07 -11.27
N ILE A 219 -8.63 21.42 -10.53
CA ILE A 219 -8.17 20.68 -9.34
C ILE A 219 -9.29 20.64 -8.28
N GLU A 220 -9.61 19.45 -7.80
CA GLU A 220 -10.60 19.26 -6.73
C GLU A 220 -9.95 18.95 -5.38
N TYR A 221 -8.77 18.33 -5.42
CA TYR A 221 -7.98 18.06 -4.24
C TYR A 221 -6.51 17.87 -4.62
N MET A 222 -5.59 18.37 -3.80
CA MET A 222 -4.16 18.22 -4.05
C MET A 222 -3.33 18.14 -2.76
N PHE A 223 -2.31 17.27 -2.79
CA PHE A 223 -1.42 17.01 -1.67
C PHE A 223 -0.38 18.12 -1.43
N PRO A 224 0.09 18.30 -0.18
CA PRO A 224 1.28 19.06 0.13
C PRO A 224 2.56 18.32 -0.25
N LYS A 225 3.60 19.07 -0.64
CA LYS A 225 4.91 18.51 -1.02
C LYS A 225 5.53 17.65 0.06
N GLY A 226 5.41 18.07 1.33
CA GLY A 226 5.96 17.30 2.46
C GLY A 226 5.37 15.89 2.58
N HIS A 227 4.09 15.72 2.25
CA HIS A 227 3.44 14.41 2.26
C HIS A 227 3.92 13.54 1.09
N ALA A 228 3.95 14.09 -0.13
CA ALA A 228 4.50 13.39 -1.29
C ALA A 228 5.96 12.94 -1.04
N VAL A 229 6.81 13.81 -0.50
CA VAL A 229 8.19 13.48 -0.14
C VAL A 229 8.24 12.34 0.90
N ALA A 230 7.43 12.39 1.95
CA ALA A 230 7.41 11.35 2.98
C ALA A 230 7.03 9.97 2.41
N TYR A 231 6.02 9.91 1.55
CA TYR A 231 5.59 8.67 0.89
C TYR A 231 6.64 8.14 -0.08
N VAL A 232 7.23 9.02 -0.91
CA VAL A 232 8.31 8.61 -1.84
C VAL A 232 9.54 8.13 -1.07
N MET A 233 9.86 8.73 0.08
CA MET A 233 10.93 8.21 0.94
C MET A 233 10.64 6.79 1.44
N MET A 234 9.41 6.49 1.86
CA MET A 234 9.04 5.12 2.26
C MET A 234 9.08 4.15 1.09
N ALA A 235 8.52 4.55 -0.06
CA ALA A 235 8.54 3.75 -1.28
C ALA A 235 9.97 3.43 -1.72
N MET A 236 10.88 4.40 -1.70
CA MET A 236 12.31 4.19 -2.02
C MET A 236 12.98 3.24 -1.04
N ARG A 237 12.68 3.34 0.26
CA ARG A 237 13.24 2.44 1.27
C ARG A 237 12.77 1.01 1.08
N ILE A 238 11.48 0.80 0.79
CA ILE A 238 10.93 -0.53 0.51
C ILE A 238 11.46 -1.08 -0.82
N ALA A 239 11.54 -0.23 -1.85
CA ALA A 239 12.10 -0.57 -3.15
C ALA A 239 13.57 -0.99 -3.07
N TYR A 240 14.35 -0.40 -2.17
CA TYR A 240 15.73 -0.81 -1.95
C TYR A 240 15.82 -2.29 -1.56
N PHE A 241 14.96 -2.77 -0.65
CA PHE A 241 14.91 -4.18 -0.32
C PHE A 241 14.43 -5.03 -1.50
N LYS A 242 13.52 -4.52 -2.34
CA LYS A 242 13.11 -5.24 -3.54
C LYS A 242 14.29 -5.53 -4.48
N VAL A 243 15.18 -4.55 -4.66
CA VAL A 243 16.36 -4.71 -5.53
C VAL A 243 17.44 -5.55 -4.84
N HIS A 244 17.82 -5.16 -3.62
CA HIS A 244 19.04 -5.67 -2.97
C HIS A 244 18.82 -6.83 -1.99
N GLN A 245 17.58 -7.04 -1.52
CA GLN A 245 17.21 -8.08 -0.54
C GLN A 245 15.86 -8.73 -0.92
N PRO A 246 15.74 -9.32 -2.12
CA PRO A 246 14.45 -9.68 -2.71
C PRO A 246 13.65 -10.69 -1.86
N LEU A 247 14.31 -11.66 -1.22
CA LEU A 247 13.66 -12.60 -0.30
C LEU A 247 12.91 -11.89 0.82
N ALA A 248 13.54 -10.89 1.44
CA ALA A 248 12.93 -10.09 2.51
C ALA A 248 11.76 -9.25 1.99
N PHE A 249 11.91 -8.65 0.80
CA PHE A 249 10.81 -7.89 0.18
C PHE A 249 9.58 -8.76 -0.07
N TYR A 250 9.74 -9.89 -0.75
CA TYR A 250 8.60 -10.77 -1.07
C TYR A 250 7.99 -11.38 0.19
N ALA A 251 8.81 -11.82 1.15
CA ALA A 251 8.29 -12.34 2.43
C ALA A 251 7.54 -11.26 3.21
N ALA A 252 8.00 -10.01 3.24
CA ALA A 252 7.32 -8.91 3.92
C ALA A 252 6.00 -8.55 3.24
N PHE A 253 6.00 -8.42 1.91
CA PHE A 253 4.79 -8.13 1.14
C PHE A 253 3.72 -9.22 1.34
N LEU A 254 4.11 -10.49 1.17
CA LEU A 254 3.20 -11.63 1.30
C LEU A 254 2.70 -11.81 2.74
N SER A 255 3.54 -11.61 3.76
CA SER A 255 3.10 -11.62 5.16
C SER A 255 2.03 -10.58 5.46
N ARG A 256 2.16 -9.38 4.90
CA ARG A 256 1.16 -8.32 5.08
C ARG A 256 -0.17 -8.65 4.38
N LYS A 257 -0.10 -9.40 3.28
CA LYS A 257 -1.24 -9.83 2.46
C LYS A 257 -1.68 -11.28 2.73
N ALA A 258 -1.23 -11.87 3.83
CA ALA A 258 -1.41 -13.30 4.08
C ALA A 258 -2.88 -13.72 4.20
N ASP A 259 -3.77 -12.83 4.64
CA ASP A 259 -5.21 -13.08 4.71
C ASP A 259 -5.89 -13.19 3.34
N ASP A 260 -5.32 -12.54 2.33
CA ASP A 260 -5.81 -12.57 0.95
C ASP A 260 -5.07 -13.65 0.12
N PHE A 261 -4.10 -14.37 0.72
CA PHE A 261 -3.30 -15.38 0.03
C PHE A 261 -4.01 -16.74 0.00
N ASP A 262 -4.14 -17.33 -1.19
CA ASP A 262 -4.63 -18.69 -1.36
C ASP A 262 -3.57 -19.56 -2.03
N MET A 263 -3.04 -20.55 -1.31
CA MET A 263 -2.02 -21.46 -1.84
C MET A 263 -2.48 -22.19 -3.11
N GLU A 264 -3.76 -22.51 -3.25
CA GLU A 264 -4.26 -23.23 -4.44
C GLU A 264 -4.10 -22.41 -5.73
N VAL A 265 -4.01 -21.09 -5.59
CA VAL A 265 -3.91 -20.15 -6.72
C VAL A 265 -2.53 -19.49 -6.79
N MET A 266 -1.92 -19.22 -5.64
CA MET A 266 -0.78 -18.30 -5.49
C MET A 266 0.50 -19.00 -5.02
N SER A 267 0.57 -20.33 -5.08
CA SER A 267 1.78 -21.10 -4.73
C SER A 267 2.79 -21.25 -5.88
N LYS A 268 2.36 -21.03 -7.12
CA LYS A 268 3.17 -21.20 -8.33
C LYS A 268 2.84 -20.09 -9.33
N GLY A 269 3.84 -19.60 -10.04
CA GLY A 269 3.74 -18.56 -11.06
C GLY A 269 2.79 -18.95 -12.19
N VAL A 270 2.75 -20.22 -12.60
CA VAL A 270 1.81 -20.69 -13.63
C VAL A 270 0.35 -20.53 -13.19
N LEU A 271 0.03 -20.88 -11.93
CA LEU A 271 -1.33 -20.74 -11.38
C LEU A 271 -1.69 -19.26 -11.20
N ALA A 272 -0.74 -18.46 -10.71
CA ALA A 272 -0.90 -17.03 -10.59
C ALA A 272 -1.14 -16.35 -11.96
N LYS A 273 -0.42 -16.76 -13.02
CA LYS A 273 -0.65 -16.27 -14.40
C LYS A 273 -2.06 -16.61 -14.89
N GLN A 274 -2.53 -17.84 -14.68
CA GLN A 274 -3.90 -18.23 -15.03
C GLN A 274 -4.94 -17.36 -14.32
N LYS A 275 -4.71 -17.07 -13.03
CA LYS A 275 -5.60 -16.19 -12.27
C LYS A 275 -5.57 -14.75 -12.79
N LEU A 276 -4.39 -14.23 -13.15
CA LEU A 276 -4.28 -12.90 -13.75
C LEU A 276 -5.03 -12.82 -15.09
N GLU A 277 -4.94 -13.84 -15.93
CA GLU A 277 -5.70 -13.92 -17.19
C GLU A 277 -7.21 -13.94 -16.95
N GLU A 278 -7.69 -14.66 -15.94
CA GLU A 278 -9.09 -14.65 -15.50
C GLU A 278 -9.53 -13.23 -15.09
N LEU A 279 -8.77 -12.61 -14.18
CA LEU A 279 -9.08 -11.28 -13.64
C LEU A 279 -9.02 -10.18 -14.73
N SER A 280 -8.15 -10.33 -15.73
CA SER A 280 -8.02 -9.36 -16.83
C SER A 280 -9.27 -9.24 -17.71
N LYS A 281 -10.13 -10.27 -17.73
CA LYS A 281 -11.38 -10.29 -18.49
C LYS A 281 -12.49 -9.51 -17.80
N GLU A 282 -12.31 -9.16 -16.53
CA GLU A 282 -13.30 -8.39 -15.78
C GLU A 282 -13.08 -6.88 -15.99
N PRO A 283 -14.10 -6.13 -16.41
CA PRO A 283 -13.96 -4.69 -16.66
C PRO A 283 -13.69 -3.88 -15.39
N LYS A 284 -14.07 -4.41 -14.21
CA LYS A 284 -13.87 -3.74 -12.93
C LYS A 284 -13.74 -4.77 -11.81
N LEU A 285 -12.60 -4.73 -11.12
CA LEU A 285 -12.32 -5.58 -9.97
C LEU A 285 -12.80 -4.93 -8.67
N ASP A 286 -13.39 -5.74 -7.80
CA ASP A 286 -13.67 -5.38 -6.41
C ASP A 286 -12.37 -5.34 -5.56
N PRO A 287 -12.39 -4.81 -4.33
CA PRO A 287 -11.19 -4.69 -3.49
C PRO A 287 -10.49 -6.03 -3.21
N LYS A 288 -11.23 -7.12 -3.05
CA LYS A 288 -10.65 -8.45 -2.79
C LYS A 288 -9.91 -8.95 -4.03
N LYS A 289 -10.55 -8.88 -5.21
CA LYS A 289 -9.92 -9.27 -6.47
C LYS A 289 -8.70 -8.42 -6.84
N LYS A 290 -8.70 -7.13 -6.47
CA LYS A 290 -7.50 -6.28 -6.62
C LYS A 290 -6.34 -6.74 -5.75
N ASN A 291 -6.62 -7.19 -4.51
CA ASN A 291 -5.61 -7.80 -3.66
C ASN A 291 -5.09 -9.11 -4.26
N GLU A 292 -6.00 -9.98 -4.72
CA GLU A 292 -5.62 -11.23 -5.40
C GLU A 292 -4.74 -10.96 -6.62
N GLN A 293 -5.10 -9.97 -7.45
CA GLN A 293 -4.28 -9.53 -8.58
C GLN A 293 -2.87 -9.12 -8.14
N ALA A 294 -2.77 -8.24 -7.13
CA ALA A 294 -1.47 -7.74 -6.65
C ALA A 294 -0.58 -8.86 -6.09
N ILE A 295 -1.18 -9.85 -5.40
CA ILE A 295 -0.43 -11.01 -4.91
C ILE A 295 0.01 -11.89 -6.08
N CYS A 296 -0.86 -12.16 -7.06
CA CYS A 296 -0.49 -12.94 -8.23
C CYS A 296 0.62 -12.26 -9.05
N GLU A 297 0.58 -10.95 -9.25
CA GLU A 297 1.65 -10.16 -9.87
C GLU A 297 2.99 -10.36 -9.13
N ILE A 298 2.95 -10.34 -7.79
CA ILE A 298 4.13 -10.60 -6.96
C ILE A 298 4.63 -12.04 -7.07
N VAL A 299 3.73 -13.03 -7.10
CA VAL A 299 4.08 -14.45 -7.25
C VAL A 299 4.72 -14.73 -8.61
N VAL A 300 4.23 -14.10 -9.66
CA VAL A 300 4.85 -14.20 -10.99
C VAL A 300 6.25 -13.57 -10.99
N GLU A 301 6.39 -12.38 -10.41
CA GLU A 301 7.68 -11.67 -10.37
C GLU A 301 8.72 -12.41 -9.52
N LEU A 302 8.33 -12.92 -8.33
CA LEU A 302 9.26 -13.63 -7.45
C LEU A 302 9.79 -14.92 -8.09
N GLU A 303 8.92 -15.69 -8.79
CA GLU A 303 9.33 -16.91 -9.49
C GLU A 303 10.22 -16.59 -10.71
N ALA A 304 9.91 -15.52 -11.46
CA ALA A 304 10.77 -15.06 -12.56
C ALA A 304 12.17 -14.65 -12.08
N ARG A 305 12.29 -14.19 -10.82
CA ARG A 305 13.57 -13.89 -10.18
C ARG A 305 14.25 -15.12 -9.54
N GLY A 306 13.72 -16.32 -9.78
CA GLY A 306 14.29 -17.59 -9.29
C GLY A 306 14.01 -17.89 -7.82
N ILE A 307 13.07 -17.19 -7.18
CA ILE A 307 12.69 -17.44 -5.80
C ILE A 307 11.57 -18.46 -5.76
N GLU A 308 11.69 -19.44 -4.86
CA GLU A 308 10.71 -20.51 -4.70
C GLU A 308 9.85 -20.31 -3.45
N LEU A 309 8.54 -20.54 -3.59
CA LEU A 309 7.63 -20.70 -2.45
C LEU A 309 7.61 -22.16 -2.00
N LEU A 310 8.02 -22.40 -0.75
CA LEU A 310 7.89 -23.70 -0.11
C LEU A 310 6.45 -23.91 0.37
N PRO A 311 5.91 -25.13 0.22
CA PRO A 311 4.58 -25.45 0.70
C PRO A 311 4.51 -25.33 2.23
N VAL A 312 3.27 -25.33 2.73
CA VAL A 312 3.01 -25.37 4.17
C VAL A 312 3.51 -26.70 4.73
N ASP A 313 4.17 -26.58 5.87
CA ASP A 313 4.60 -27.65 6.75
C ASP A 313 4.11 -27.33 8.17
N ILE A 314 3.44 -28.28 8.82
CA ILE A 314 2.80 -28.07 10.13
C ILE A 314 3.80 -27.73 11.25
N TYR A 315 5.06 -28.13 11.10
CA TYR A 315 6.13 -27.92 12.08
C TYR A 315 7.00 -26.70 11.78
N LEU A 316 7.16 -26.35 10.50
CA LEU A 316 8.08 -25.28 10.09
C LEU A 316 7.39 -23.96 9.77
N SER A 317 6.12 -23.99 9.37
CA SER A 317 5.38 -22.79 8.94
C SER A 317 4.90 -21.98 10.12
N GLU A 318 4.93 -20.66 10.02
CA GLU A 318 4.32 -19.77 11.01
C GLU A 318 2.81 -19.65 10.78
N GLY A 319 2.10 -19.04 11.74
CA GLY A 319 0.65 -18.86 11.63
C GLY A 319 0.23 -17.96 10.47
N ARG A 320 0.81 -16.76 10.40
CA ARG A 320 0.44 -15.72 9.43
C ARG A 320 1.62 -15.11 8.67
N LYS A 321 2.85 -15.36 9.11
CA LYS A 321 4.06 -14.74 8.58
C LYS A 321 4.77 -15.70 7.61
N PHE A 322 5.04 -15.25 6.39
CA PHE A 322 5.91 -15.98 5.46
C PHE A 322 7.34 -16.03 6.02
N LYS A 323 7.96 -17.21 6.04
CA LYS A 323 9.28 -17.41 6.66
C LYS A 323 10.34 -17.60 5.59
N ILE A 324 11.47 -16.92 5.71
CA ILE A 324 12.63 -17.14 4.83
C ILE A 324 13.40 -18.36 5.37
N GLU A 325 13.66 -19.34 4.50
CA GLU A 325 14.33 -20.59 4.83
C GLU A 325 15.15 -21.06 3.63
N ASP A 326 16.45 -21.25 3.82
CA ASP A 326 17.39 -21.77 2.81
C ASP A 326 17.28 -21.12 1.43
N GLY A 327 17.17 -19.78 1.40
CA GLY A 327 17.05 -19.02 0.15
C GLY A 327 15.67 -19.09 -0.52
N LYS A 328 14.67 -19.64 0.17
CA LYS A 328 13.29 -19.78 -0.26
C LYS A 328 12.34 -19.12 0.73
N ILE A 329 11.04 -19.12 0.42
CA ILE A 329 10.02 -18.52 1.28
C ILE A 329 8.93 -19.55 1.57
N ARG A 330 8.76 -19.91 2.85
CA ARG A 330 7.75 -20.84 3.32
C ARG A 330 6.41 -20.16 3.54
N ILE A 331 5.37 -20.73 2.93
CA ILE A 331 3.98 -20.28 3.05
C ILE A 331 3.48 -20.54 4.49
N PRO A 332 2.81 -19.58 5.15
CA PRO A 332 2.25 -19.74 6.49
C PRO A 332 0.97 -20.58 6.50
N LEU A 333 0.58 -21.05 7.68
CA LEU A 333 -0.62 -21.87 7.89
C LEU A 333 -1.90 -21.18 7.37
N ILE A 334 -2.03 -19.86 7.53
CA ILE A 334 -3.19 -19.09 7.05
C ILE A 334 -3.39 -19.16 5.52
N GLY A 335 -2.35 -19.48 4.76
CA GLY A 335 -2.45 -19.67 3.31
C GLY A 335 -3.26 -20.89 2.89
N ILE A 336 -3.66 -21.74 3.85
CA ILE A 336 -4.58 -22.86 3.62
C ILE A 336 -6.01 -22.35 3.74
N SER A 337 -6.68 -22.22 2.60
CA SER A 337 -8.09 -21.81 2.56
C SER A 337 -8.96 -22.75 3.43
N GLY A 338 -9.73 -22.14 4.33
CA GLY A 338 -10.58 -22.83 5.32
C GLY A 338 -9.95 -23.08 6.69
N LEU A 339 -8.66 -22.79 6.88
CA LEU A 339 -8.00 -22.92 8.18
C LEU A 339 -8.22 -21.65 9.03
N GLY A 340 -9.10 -21.73 10.02
CA GLY A 340 -9.45 -20.59 10.88
C GLY A 340 -8.35 -20.22 11.89
N GLY A 341 -8.28 -18.94 12.27
CA GLY A 341 -7.26 -18.42 13.19
C GLY A 341 -7.15 -19.18 14.52
N ALA A 342 -8.27 -19.57 15.13
CA ALA A 342 -8.25 -20.35 16.36
C ALA A 342 -7.56 -21.72 16.21
N VAL A 343 -7.71 -22.36 15.06
CA VAL A 343 -7.04 -23.64 14.77
C VAL A 343 -5.54 -23.42 14.57
N ILE A 344 -5.16 -22.33 13.89
CA ILE A 344 -3.75 -21.95 13.69
C ILE A 344 -3.08 -21.74 15.04
N GLU A 345 -3.68 -20.95 15.94
CA GLU A 345 -3.13 -20.73 17.28
C GLU A 345 -2.97 -22.04 18.06
N ASN A 346 -3.96 -22.93 17.99
CA ASN A 346 -3.84 -24.24 18.63
C ASN A 346 -2.70 -25.08 18.01
N ILE A 347 -2.53 -25.07 16.68
CA ILE A 347 -1.42 -25.79 16.02
C ILE A 347 -0.07 -25.28 16.56
N LEU A 348 0.12 -23.95 16.60
CA LEU A 348 1.36 -23.34 17.04
C LEU A 348 1.66 -23.65 18.50
N LYS A 349 0.66 -23.57 19.37
CA LYS A 349 0.81 -23.90 20.79
C LYS A 349 1.10 -25.38 21.02
N GLU A 350 0.28 -26.26 20.44
CA GLU A 350 0.36 -27.70 20.70
C GLU A 350 1.66 -28.30 20.15
N ARG A 351 2.15 -27.85 18.99
CA ARG A 351 3.40 -28.39 18.42
C ARG A 351 4.64 -28.04 19.26
N GLU A 352 4.59 -26.98 20.06
CA GLU A 352 5.64 -26.63 21.01
C GLU A 352 5.63 -27.54 22.24
N GLU A 353 4.45 -27.96 22.70
CA GLU A 353 4.31 -28.88 23.83
C GLU A 353 4.78 -30.30 23.49
N ALA A 354 4.37 -30.82 22.32
CA ALA A 354 4.78 -32.14 21.84
C ALA A 354 4.50 -32.31 20.34
N LYS A 355 5.34 -33.10 19.66
CA LYS A 355 5.10 -33.52 18.27
C LYS A 355 3.77 -34.27 18.14
N PHE A 356 3.07 -34.05 17.03
CA PHE A 356 1.87 -34.80 16.71
C PHE A 356 2.26 -36.22 16.31
N ILE A 357 1.57 -37.21 16.88
CA ILE A 357 1.86 -38.63 16.65
C ILE A 357 1.00 -39.24 15.52
N SER A 358 -0.12 -38.61 15.20
CA SER A 358 -1.00 -39.02 14.09
C SER A 358 -1.89 -37.86 13.63
N VAL A 359 -2.58 -38.05 12.50
CA VAL A 359 -3.62 -37.11 12.03
C VAL A 359 -4.76 -37.02 13.05
N GLU A 360 -5.14 -38.14 13.69
CA GLU A 360 -6.14 -38.16 14.76
C GLU A 360 -5.72 -37.29 15.97
N ASP A 361 -4.46 -37.42 16.40
CA ASP A 361 -3.91 -36.62 17.50
C ASP A 361 -3.88 -35.13 17.17
N LEU A 362 -3.40 -34.79 15.98
CA LEU A 362 -3.42 -33.42 15.46
C LEU A 362 -4.84 -32.84 15.47
N LYS A 363 -5.82 -33.60 14.98
CA LYS A 363 -7.23 -33.16 14.95
C LYS A 363 -7.78 -32.90 16.35
N ARG A 364 -7.56 -33.84 17.26
CA ARG A 364 -8.04 -33.77 18.64
C ARG A 364 -7.47 -32.56 19.38
N ARG A 365 -6.16 -32.34 19.28
CA ARG A 365 -5.43 -31.28 20.01
C ARG A 365 -5.75 -29.89 19.46
N THR A 366 -5.89 -29.77 18.14
CA THR A 366 -6.10 -28.47 17.48
C THR A 366 -7.57 -28.11 17.27
N LYS A 367 -8.47 -29.08 17.47
CA LYS A 367 -9.92 -28.99 17.18
C LYS A 367 -10.22 -28.71 15.71
N MET A 368 -9.34 -29.09 14.79
CA MET A 368 -9.58 -28.93 13.35
C MET A 368 -10.62 -29.93 12.82
N SER A 369 -11.33 -29.54 11.76
CA SER A 369 -12.31 -30.41 11.09
C SER A 369 -11.62 -31.48 10.24
N GLN A 370 -12.35 -32.55 9.89
CA GLN A 370 -11.85 -33.58 8.97
C GLN A 370 -11.48 -32.98 7.61
N THR A 371 -12.32 -32.08 7.08
CA THR A 371 -12.09 -31.42 5.79
C THR A 371 -10.75 -30.67 5.74
N VAL A 372 -10.38 -30.00 6.84
CA VAL A 372 -9.09 -29.30 6.95
C VAL A 372 -7.92 -30.29 7.02
N ALA A 373 -8.07 -31.38 7.77
CA ALA A 373 -7.04 -32.42 7.85
C ALA A 373 -6.80 -33.11 6.49
N ASP A 374 -7.87 -33.42 5.75
CA ASP A 374 -7.78 -34.00 4.40
C ASP A 374 -7.06 -33.04 3.44
N LYS A 375 -7.32 -31.74 3.56
CA LYS A 375 -6.65 -30.69 2.77
C LYS A 375 -5.17 -30.57 3.12
N LEU A 376 -4.81 -30.56 4.41
CA LEU A 376 -3.41 -30.60 4.85
C LEU A 376 -2.68 -31.82 4.30
N LYS A 377 -3.36 -32.97 4.23
CA LYS A 377 -2.81 -34.20 3.69
C LYS A 377 -2.60 -34.12 2.18
N SER A 378 -3.59 -33.59 1.43
CA SER A 378 -3.50 -33.50 -0.03
C SER A 378 -2.38 -32.58 -0.51
N ILE A 379 -2.07 -31.52 0.24
CA ILE A 379 -0.94 -30.62 -0.05
C ILE A 379 0.40 -31.11 0.54
N GLY A 380 0.41 -32.26 1.22
CA GLY A 380 1.61 -32.87 1.79
C GLY A 380 2.11 -32.26 3.11
N ALA A 381 1.38 -31.29 3.69
CA ALA A 381 1.78 -30.56 4.91
C ALA A 381 1.88 -31.43 6.17
N ILE A 382 1.22 -32.60 6.15
CA ILE A 382 1.21 -33.59 7.24
C ILE A 382 1.57 -35.00 6.73
N SER A 383 2.26 -35.09 5.59
CA SER A 383 2.59 -36.37 4.93
C SER A 383 3.43 -37.33 5.79
N SER A 384 4.13 -36.82 6.80
CA SER A 384 4.92 -37.62 7.75
C SER A 384 4.09 -38.26 8.88
N LEU A 385 2.80 -37.95 9.02
CA LEU A 385 1.95 -38.48 10.09
C LEU A 385 1.20 -39.74 9.64
N SER A 386 1.08 -40.74 10.54
CA SER A 386 0.16 -41.85 10.35
C SER A 386 -1.30 -41.41 10.59
N GLU A 387 -2.27 -42.15 10.05
CA GLU A 387 -3.70 -41.83 10.23
C GLU A 387 -4.13 -41.84 11.71
N THR A 388 -3.81 -42.94 12.39
CA THR A 388 -4.19 -43.19 13.79
C THR A 388 -2.97 -43.43 14.66
N ASN A 389 -3.17 -43.31 15.97
CA ASN A 389 -2.18 -43.68 16.96
C ASN A 389 -1.99 -45.20 16.96
N GLN A 390 -0.79 -45.67 16.67
CA GLN A 390 -0.48 -47.11 16.76
C GLN A 390 -0.27 -47.56 18.21
N ILE A 391 0.02 -46.62 19.13
CA ILE A 391 0.20 -46.85 20.56
C ILE A 391 -0.36 -45.61 21.29
N SER A 392 -1.21 -45.81 22.30
CA SER A 392 -1.69 -44.77 23.23
C SER A 392 -1.08 -45.05 24.61
N LEU A 393 -0.30 -44.12 25.14
CA LEU A 393 0.24 -44.18 26.49
C LEU A 393 -0.47 -43.12 27.34
N PHE A 394 -0.90 -43.51 28.53
CA PHE A 394 -1.74 -42.72 29.44
C PHE A 394 -1.03 -41.52 30.05
#